data_AF-A0A443R7V3-F1
#
_entry.id   AF-A0A443R7V3-F1
#
_cell.length_a   1.000
_cell.length_b   1.000
_cell.length_c   1.000
_cell.angle_alpha   90.00
_cell.angle_beta   90.00
_cell.angle_gamma   90.00
#
_symmetry.space_group_name_H-M   'P 1'
#
loop_
_entity.id
_entity.type
_entity.pdbx_description
1 polymer ?
#
loop_
_entity_poly.entity_id
_entity_poly.type
_entity_poly.pdbx_seq_one_letter_code
_entity_poly.pdbx_strand_id
1 'polypeptide(L)'
;MNKLILKILVLSFSFSTVFCCLCLPLTPLQHYCAANTVVKARIQEEKTQDSVTEYDVQIVETIKSPKLLPSSLKLLTPSQHGLCGVDLDKNSTYILTAAYLEPNLHTSACDYHVNLDKATENEKKAALDPLKPGLNCNQPAAQPPNVPAGSG
;
A
#
# COMPACT_ATOMS: atom_id res chain seq x y z
N MET A 1 3.05 -52.66 8.17
CA MET A 1 2.44 -51.69 7.23
C MET A 1 1.74 -50.52 7.93
N ASN A 2 0.99 -50.71 9.03
CA ASN A 2 0.27 -49.62 9.72
C ASN A 2 1.13 -48.48 10.30
N LYS A 3 2.38 -48.75 10.73
CA LYS A 3 3.27 -47.72 11.28
C LYS A 3 3.82 -46.74 10.22
N LEU A 4 3.83 -47.13 8.95
CA LEU A 4 4.30 -46.27 7.85
C LEU A 4 3.19 -45.29 7.43
N ILE A 5 1.93 -45.77 7.41
CA ILE A 5 0.74 -44.98 7.10
C ILE A 5 0.54 -43.87 8.13
N LEU A 6 0.75 -44.15 9.43
CA LEU A 6 0.64 -43.14 10.48
C LEU A 6 1.69 -42.02 10.35
N LYS A 7 2.92 -42.36 9.92
CA LYS A 7 3.98 -41.37 9.68
C LYS A 7 3.68 -40.48 8.47
N ILE A 8 3.09 -41.07 7.41
CA ILE A 8 2.68 -40.32 6.21
C ILE A 8 1.51 -39.39 6.55
N LEU A 9 0.54 -39.83 7.35
CA LEU A 9 -0.61 -39.03 7.76
C LEU A 9 -0.21 -37.81 8.63
N VAL A 10 0.78 -38.00 9.51
CA VAL A 10 1.34 -36.90 10.34
C VAL A 10 2.15 -35.91 9.50
N LEU A 11 2.81 -36.37 8.43
CA LEU A 11 3.60 -35.49 7.55
C LEU A 11 2.73 -34.65 6.60
N SER A 12 1.54 -35.13 6.23
CA SER A 12 0.63 -34.42 5.33
C SER A 12 -0.17 -33.26 5.95
N PHE A 13 -0.14 -33.10 7.28
CA PHE A 13 -0.99 -32.11 7.99
C PHE A 13 -0.41 -30.70 8.07
N SER A 14 0.77 -30.43 7.49
CA SER A 14 1.46 -29.14 7.64
C SER A 14 1.38 -28.21 6.42
N PHE A 15 0.43 -28.40 5.51
CA PHE A 15 0.16 -27.43 4.43
C PHE A 15 -0.56 -26.20 4.99
N SER A 16 0.18 -25.36 5.71
CA SER A 16 -0.24 -23.98 6.00
C SER A 16 -0.06 -23.15 4.73
N THR A 17 -1.14 -22.56 4.22
CA THR A 17 -1.04 -21.54 3.16
C THR A 17 -0.41 -20.29 3.75
N VAL A 18 0.88 -20.10 3.50
CA VAL A 18 1.57 -18.85 3.86
C VAL A 18 1.22 -17.82 2.80
N PHE A 19 0.32 -16.89 3.14
CA PHE A 19 0.06 -15.73 2.30
C PHE A 19 1.18 -14.71 2.53
N CYS A 20 2.03 -14.53 1.52
CA CYS A 20 3.05 -13.48 1.52
C CYS A 20 2.65 -12.39 0.52
N CYS A 21 2.72 -11.13 0.96
CA CYS A 21 2.66 -9.99 0.07
C CYS A 21 4.04 -9.74 -0.55
N LEU A 22 4.11 -9.63 -1.88
CA LEU A 22 5.33 -9.33 -2.60
C LEU A 22 5.10 -8.12 -3.51
N CYS A 23 5.89 -7.07 -3.31
CA CYS A 23 5.79 -5.81 -4.04
C CYS A 23 7.01 -5.62 -4.94
N LEU A 24 6.82 -4.95 -6.07
CA LEU A 24 7.95 -4.48 -6.88
C LEU A 24 8.59 -3.27 -6.21
N PRO A 25 9.93 -3.24 -6.03
CA PRO A 25 10.60 -2.07 -5.50
C PRO A 25 10.51 -0.93 -6.51
N LEU A 26 9.77 0.12 -6.16
CA LEU A 26 9.58 1.31 -6.99
C LEU A 26 10.00 2.57 -6.23
N THR A 27 10.44 3.58 -6.96
CA THR A 27 10.70 4.91 -6.39
C THR A 27 9.38 5.66 -6.15
N PRO A 28 9.36 6.67 -5.26
CA PRO A 28 8.18 7.52 -5.07
C PRO A 28 7.63 8.08 -6.38
N LEU A 29 8.52 8.59 -7.25
CA LEU A 29 8.16 9.11 -8.57
C LEU A 29 7.41 8.07 -9.41
N GLN A 30 7.87 6.82 -9.42
CA GLN A 30 7.24 5.75 -10.19
C GLN A 30 5.87 5.36 -9.65
N HIS A 31 5.70 5.29 -8.33
CA HIS A 31 4.38 5.07 -7.75
C HIS A 31 3.40 6.16 -8.20
N TYR A 32 3.83 7.42 -8.24
CA TYR A 32 2.96 8.53 -8.67
C TYR A 32 2.62 8.45 -10.16
N CYS A 33 3.59 8.04 -10.98
CA CYS A 33 3.39 7.86 -12.42
C CYS A 33 2.44 6.68 -12.71
N ALA A 34 2.61 5.55 -12.03
CA ALA A 34 1.82 4.33 -12.22
C ALA A 34 0.42 4.42 -11.60
N ALA A 35 0.26 5.14 -10.49
CA ALA A 35 -1.02 5.25 -9.80
C ALA A 35 -2.03 6.03 -10.64
N ASN A 36 -3.29 5.58 -10.64
CA ASN A 36 -4.37 6.33 -11.27
C ASN A 36 -4.79 7.54 -10.42
N THR A 37 -4.61 7.45 -9.10
CA THR A 37 -5.02 8.46 -8.14
C THR A 37 -3.92 8.73 -7.13
N VAL A 38 -3.63 10.01 -6.89
CA VAL A 38 -2.70 10.49 -5.89
C VAL A 38 -3.40 11.61 -5.11
N VAL A 39 -3.46 11.46 -3.80
CA VAL A 39 -4.17 12.40 -2.92
C VAL A 39 -3.36 12.68 -1.67
N LYS A 40 -3.50 13.90 -1.16
CA LYS A 40 -3.21 14.21 0.23
C LYS A 40 -4.51 14.04 1.01
N ALA A 41 -4.54 13.11 1.95
CA ALA A 41 -5.75 12.78 2.69
C ALA A 41 -5.46 12.62 4.18
N ARG A 42 -6.46 12.92 5.01
CA ARG A 42 -6.42 12.68 6.45
C ARG A 42 -7.27 11.47 6.79
N ILE A 43 -6.72 10.55 7.57
CA ILE A 43 -7.42 9.36 8.03
C ILE A 43 -8.30 9.75 9.23
N GLN A 44 -9.60 9.49 9.16
CA GLN A 44 -10.55 9.87 10.20
C GLN A 44 -10.93 8.70 11.08
N GLU A 45 -11.56 7.68 10.51
CA GLU A 45 -12.02 6.48 11.21
C GLU A 45 -11.54 5.22 10.49
N GLU A 46 -11.49 4.12 11.23
CA GLU A 46 -11.10 2.81 10.74
C GLU A 46 -12.17 1.81 11.18
N LYS A 47 -12.57 0.95 10.24
CA LYS A 47 -13.48 -0.16 10.48
C LYS A 47 -12.98 -1.38 9.72
N THR A 48 -12.65 -2.43 10.45
CA THR A 48 -12.29 -3.72 9.86
C THR A 48 -13.50 -4.64 9.84
N GLN A 49 -13.86 -5.11 8.64
CA GLN A 49 -14.94 -6.08 8.45
C GLN A 49 -14.45 -7.20 7.53
N ASP A 50 -14.57 -8.44 8.01
CA ASP A 50 -14.11 -9.63 7.31
C ASP A 50 -12.63 -9.53 6.87
N SER A 51 -12.36 -9.60 5.57
CA SER A 51 -11.03 -9.55 4.97
C SER A 51 -10.60 -8.15 4.51
N VAL A 52 -11.36 -7.09 4.85
CA VAL A 52 -11.14 -5.72 4.37
C VAL A 52 -11.15 -4.74 5.54
N THR A 53 -10.13 -3.89 5.61
CA THR A 53 -10.09 -2.71 6.45
C THR A 53 -10.54 -1.50 5.63
N GLU A 54 -11.52 -0.79 6.16
CA GLU A 54 -12.09 0.42 5.59
C GLU A 54 -11.66 1.63 6.42
N TYR A 55 -11.14 2.65 5.77
CA TYR A 55 -10.83 3.93 6.38
C TYR A 55 -11.73 5.02 5.82
N ASP A 56 -12.33 5.83 6.69
CA ASP A 56 -12.95 7.07 6.29
C ASP A 56 -11.85 8.11 6.09
N VAL A 57 -11.71 8.62 4.86
CA VAL A 57 -10.65 9.55 4.49
C VAL A 57 -11.22 10.88 4.05
N GLN A 58 -10.67 11.96 4.59
CA GLN A 58 -10.93 13.32 4.16
C GLN A 58 -9.88 13.73 3.13
N ILE A 59 -10.31 14.04 1.91
CA ILE A 59 -9.42 14.51 0.85
C ILE A 59 -9.08 15.98 1.10
N VAL A 60 -7.81 16.24 1.43
CA VAL A 60 -7.27 17.60 1.63
C VAL A 60 -6.91 18.21 0.28
N GLU A 61 -6.26 17.42 -0.57
CA GLU A 61 -5.82 17.86 -1.89
C GLU A 61 -5.82 16.67 -2.86
N THR A 62 -6.39 16.88 -4.06
CA THR A 62 -6.30 15.91 -5.15
C THR A 62 -5.17 16.31 -6.08
N ILE A 63 -4.13 15.49 -6.15
CA ILE A 63 -2.97 15.73 -7.01
C ILE A 63 -3.20 15.17 -8.40
N LYS A 64 -3.67 13.91 -8.46
CA LYS A 64 -3.94 13.17 -9.69
C LYS A 64 -5.17 12.32 -9.45
N SER A 65 -6.12 12.34 -10.36
CA SER A 65 -7.26 11.42 -10.34
C SER A 65 -7.93 11.42 -11.72
N PRO A 66 -8.49 10.30 -12.20
CA PRO A 66 -9.24 10.27 -13.45
C PRO A 66 -10.56 11.05 -13.38
N LYS A 67 -11.08 11.32 -12.18
CA LYS A 67 -12.35 12.03 -11.94
C LYS A 67 -12.21 13.00 -10.78
N LEU A 68 -13.19 13.89 -10.63
CA LEU A 68 -13.29 14.71 -9.43
C LEU A 68 -13.67 13.83 -8.24
N LEU A 69 -12.84 13.83 -7.20
CA LEU A 69 -13.09 13.08 -5.99
C LEU A 69 -13.96 13.90 -5.02
N PRO A 70 -14.90 13.28 -4.29
CA PRO A 70 -15.60 13.95 -3.20
C PRO A 70 -14.63 14.27 -2.06
N SER A 71 -14.99 15.26 -1.23
CA SER A 71 -14.16 15.68 -0.08
C SER A 71 -14.01 14.60 1.00
N SER A 72 -14.92 13.63 1.04
CA SER A 72 -14.86 12.47 1.93
C SER A 72 -15.25 11.23 1.16
N LEU A 73 -14.49 10.16 1.33
CA LEU A 73 -14.73 8.85 0.72
C LEU A 73 -14.08 7.75 1.55
N LYS A 74 -14.28 6.50 1.15
CA LYS A 74 -13.69 5.34 1.81
C LYS A 74 -12.42 4.88 1.10
N LEU A 75 -11.42 4.52 1.89
CA LEU A 75 -10.20 3.86 1.45
C LEU A 75 -10.21 2.41 1.94
N LEU A 76 -10.15 1.48 1.01
CA LEU A 76 -10.22 0.04 1.28
C LEU A 76 -8.84 -0.60 1.11
N THR A 77 -8.49 -1.47 2.04
CA THR A 77 -7.27 -2.30 1.98
C THR A 77 -7.57 -3.67 2.57
N PRO A 78 -6.85 -4.74 2.19
CA PRO A 78 -6.97 -6.02 2.86
C PRO A 78 -6.73 -5.91 4.37
N SER A 79 -7.45 -6.67 5.19
CA SER A 79 -7.32 -6.60 6.66
C SER A 79 -6.09 -7.29 7.23
N GLN A 80 -5.36 -8.03 6.39
CA GLN A 80 -4.19 -8.80 6.80
C GLN A 80 -2.97 -8.38 5.99
N HIS A 81 -1.84 -8.14 6.66
CA HIS A 81 -0.57 -7.83 5.99
C HIS A 81 -0.13 -8.89 4.98
N GLY A 82 -0.37 -10.19 5.27
CA GLY A 82 -0.07 -11.28 4.35
C GLY A 82 -0.83 -11.20 3.02
N LEU A 83 -1.94 -10.47 2.98
CA LEU A 83 -2.75 -10.18 1.80
C LEU A 83 -2.49 -8.77 1.24
N CYS A 84 -1.36 -8.14 1.61
CA CYS A 84 -1.02 -6.75 1.28
C CYS A 84 -1.89 -5.70 1.96
N GLY A 85 -2.40 -6.00 3.15
CA GLY A 85 -3.05 -5.01 4.01
C GLY A 85 -2.08 -3.95 4.53
N VAL A 86 -2.57 -2.73 4.70
CA VAL A 86 -1.82 -1.61 5.27
C VAL A 86 -2.55 -1.00 6.47
N ASP A 87 -1.78 -0.72 7.51
CA ASP A 87 -2.27 -0.01 8.69
C ASP A 87 -1.97 1.48 8.55
N LEU A 88 -3.01 2.31 8.71
CA LEU A 88 -2.88 3.76 8.60
C LEU A 88 -3.26 4.41 9.93
N ASP A 89 -2.43 5.35 10.38
CA ASP A 89 -2.62 6.01 11.66
C ASP A 89 -3.86 6.91 11.63
N LYS A 90 -4.80 6.65 12.54
CA LYS A 90 -5.95 7.52 12.77
C LYS A 90 -5.50 8.96 13.03
N ASN A 91 -6.26 9.91 12.51
CA ASN A 91 -6.06 11.35 12.65
C ASN A 91 -4.75 11.88 12.04
N SER A 92 -4.03 11.08 11.25
CA SER A 92 -2.80 11.50 10.57
C SER A 92 -3.04 11.85 9.11
N THR A 93 -2.21 12.72 8.57
CA THR A 93 -2.24 13.16 7.17
C THR A 93 -1.24 12.36 6.36
N TYR A 94 -1.69 11.82 5.22
CA TYR A 94 -0.88 11.03 4.32
C TYR A 94 -0.83 11.63 2.92
N ILE A 95 0.28 11.39 2.22
CA ILE A 95 0.23 11.28 0.76
C ILE A 95 0.03 9.82 0.41
N LEU A 96 -0.98 9.55 -0.41
CA LEU A 96 -1.40 8.21 -0.79
C LEU A 96 -1.49 8.10 -2.31
N THR A 97 -0.91 7.04 -2.85
CA THR A 97 -1.28 6.53 -4.17
C THR A 97 -2.34 5.45 -3.99
N ALA A 98 -3.38 5.49 -4.81
CA ALA A 98 -4.46 4.52 -4.73
C ALA A 98 -5.07 4.27 -6.12
N ALA A 99 -5.80 3.17 -6.23
CA ALA A 99 -6.71 2.92 -7.32
C ALA A 99 -8.09 3.47 -6.98
N TYR A 100 -8.60 4.42 -7.77
CA TYR A 100 -9.99 4.85 -7.64
C TYR A 100 -10.93 3.92 -8.41
N LEU A 101 -11.72 3.14 -7.66
CA LEU A 101 -12.79 2.29 -8.15
C LEU A 101 -14.09 2.78 -7.51
N GLU A 102 -14.77 3.67 -8.23
CA GLU A 102 -15.93 4.40 -7.73
C GLU A 102 -16.95 3.46 -7.01
N PRO A 103 -17.33 3.77 -5.76
CA PRO A 103 -17.12 5.04 -5.05
C PRO A 103 -15.85 5.12 -4.18
N ASN A 104 -15.01 4.09 -4.14
CA ASN A 104 -13.96 3.94 -3.13
C ASN A 104 -12.55 4.09 -3.70
N LEU A 105 -11.61 4.48 -2.85
CA LEU A 105 -10.19 4.28 -3.11
C LEU A 105 -9.77 2.89 -2.62
N HIS A 106 -8.86 2.27 -3.33
CA HIS A 106 -8.25 1.00 -2.96
C HIS A 106 -6.74 1.18 -2.88
N THR A 107 -6.16 0.69 -1.79
CA THR A 107 -4.71 0.70 -1.58
C THR A 107 -4.27 -0.64 -1.01
N SER A 108 -2.96 -0.86 -1.06
CA SER A 108 -2.29 -2.03 -0.52
C SER A 108 -0.93 -1.63 0.06
N ALA A 109 -0.26 -2.59 0.69
CA ALA A 109 1.13 -2.45 1.13
C ALA A 109 2.11 -2.19 -0.02
N CYS A 110 1.73 -2.45 -1.28
CA CYS A 110 2.56 -2.20 -2.46
C CYS A 110 2.37 -0.81 -3.06
N ASP A 111 1.37 -0.06 -2.60
CA ASP A 111 1.19 1.32 -2.98
C ASP A 111 2.12 2.22 -2.16
N TYR A 112 2.23 3.48 -2.53
CA TYR A 112 3.05 4.45 -1.81
C TYR A 112 2.20 5.24 -0.82
N HIS A 113 2.61 5.18 0.45
CA HIS A 113 1.95 5.83 1.57
C HIS A 113 3.00 6.46 2.49
N VAL A 114 2.90 7.78 2.71
CA VAL A 114 3.81 8.52 3.61
C VAL A 114 2.99 9.30 4.61
N ASN A 115 3.15 8.99 5.90
CA ASN A 115 2.57 9.74 7.00
C ASN A 115 3.32 11.07 7.16
N LEU A 116 2.72 12.18 6.75
CA LEU A 116 3.33 13.52 6.80
C LEU A 116 3.50 14.06 8.21
N ASP A 117 2.77 13.54 9.20
CA ASP A 117 2.89 13.99 10.59
C ASP A 117 4.05 13.31 11.32
N LYS A 118 4.41 12.09 10.90
CA LYS A 118 5.51 11.29 11.49
C LYS A 118 6.79 11.28 10.64
N ALA A 119 6.69 11.54 9.33
CA ALA A 119 7.84 11.54 8.43
C ALA A 119 8.87 12.61 8.80
N THR A 120 10.14 12.30 8.54
CA THR A 120 11.24 13.27 8.59
C THR A 120 11.11 14.30 7.47
N GLU A 121 11.78 15.45 7.61
CA GLU A 121 11.78 16.48 6.56
C GLU A 121 12.29 15.97 5.21
N ASN A 122 13.24 15.03 5.22
CA ASN A 122 13.75 14.39 4.00
C ASN A 122 12.69 13.49 3.34
N GLU A 123 11.95 12.70 4.12
CA GLU A 123 10.88 11.84 3.61
C GLU A 123 9.70 12.66 3.09
N LYS A 124 9.29 13.71 3.82
CA LYS A 124 8.28 14.66 3.33
C LYS A 124 8.71 15.29 2.02
N LYS A 125 9.96 15.74 1.94
CA LYS A 125 10.52 16.29 0.70
C LYS A 125 10.49 15.26 -0.41
N ALA A 126 10.90 14.01 -0.17
CA ALA A 126 10.86 12.95 -1.18
C ALA A 126 9.43 12.61 -1.65
N ALA A 127 8.44 12.68 -0.77
CA ALA A 127 7.02 12.48 -1.12
C ALA A 127 6.44 13.68 -1.88
N LEU A 128 6.86 14.90 -1.57
CA LEU A 128 6.32 16.12 -2.18
C LEU A 128 7.09 16.55 -3.43
N ASP A 129 8.35 16.16 -3.60
CA ASP A 129 9.18 16.52 -4.74
C ASP A 129 8.56 16.08 -6.09
N PRO A 130 7.96 14.88 -6.22
CA PRO A 130 7.23 14.50 -7.43
C PRO A 130 6.03 15.42 -7.74
N LEU A 131 5.45 16.11 -6.76
CA LEU A 131 4.31 17.00 -6.98
C LEU A 131 4.66 18.31 -7.70
N LYS A 132 5.96 18.62 -7.80
CA LYS A 132 6.41 19.85 -8.45
C LYS A 132 6.15 19.79 -9.96
N PRO A 133 5.74 20.91 -10.59
CA PRO A 133 5.53 20.97 -12.03
C PRO A 133 6.82 20.56 -12.76
N GLY A 134 6.72 19.53 -13.61
CA GLY A 134 7.88 18.92 -14.30
C GLY A 134 8.09 17.41 -14.05
N LEU A 135 7.10 16.71 -13.48
CA LEU A 135 7.13 15.26 -13.27
C LEU A 135 7.56 14.50 -14.54
N ASN A 136 8.78 13.93 -14.53
CA ASN A 136 9.30 13.16 -15.66
C ASN A 136 9.12 11.66 -15.42
N CYS A 137 7.98 11.13 -15.84
CA CYS A 137 7.67 9.69 -15.76
C CYS A 137 8.54 8.79 -16.64
N ASN A 138 9.48 9.34 -17.42
CA ASN A 138 10.41 8.55 -18.23
C ASN A 138 11.65 8.10 -17.44
N GLN A 139 11.80 8.52 -16.18
CA GLN A 139 12.91 8.06 -15.34
C GLN A 139 12.74 6.56 -15.03
N PRO A 140 13.74 5.72 -15.38
CA PRO A 140 13.68 4.29 -15.08
C PRO A 140 13.70 4.06 -13.57
N ALA A 141 13.25 2.88 -13.16
CA ALA A 141 13.30 2.45 -11.76
C ALA A 141 14.70 2.66 -11.20
N ALA A 142 14.80 3.25 -10.00
CA ALA A 142 16.02 3.07 -9.24
C ALA A 142 16.20 1.56 -9.11
N GLN A 143 17.33 1.06 -9.61
CA GLN A 143 17.68 -0.33 -9.38
C GLN A 143 17.59 -0.57 -7.87
N PRO A 144 16.96 -1.67 -7.42
CA PRO A 144 17.08 -2.03 -6.02
C PRO A 144 18.57 -2.01 -5.68
N PRO A 145 18.99 -1.47 -4.52
CA PRO A 145 20.35 -1.69 -4.07
C PRO A 145 20.62 -3.18 -4.18
N ASN A 146 21.79 -3.59 -4.70
CA ASN A 146 22.17 -4.99 -4.84
C ASN A 146 22.07 -5.67 -3.47
N VAL A 147 20.89 -6.20 -3.12
CA VAL A 147 20.69 -7.02 -1.94
C VAL A 147 21.13 -8.41 -2.37
N PRO A 148 22.26 -8.93 -1.88
CA PRO A 148 22.68 -10.27 -2.21
C PRO A 148 21.56 -11.24 -1.82
N ALA A 149 21.15 -12.06 -2.78
CA ALA A 149 20.18 -13.13 -2.56
C ALA A 149 20.81 -14.14 -1.58
N GLY A 150 20.43 -14.07 -0.31
CA GLY A 150 20.90 -15.01 0.71
C GLY A 150 20.99 -14.39 2.10
N SER A 151 19.90 -14.46 2.86
CA SER A 151 19.91 -14.53 4.32
C SER A 151 18.53 -14.95 4.80
N GLY A 152 18.25 -16.24 4.57
CA GLY A 152 17.20 -17.03 5.19
C GLY A 152 17.75 -18.41 5.45
#